data_AF-A0A924TW26-F1
#
_entry.id   AF-A0A924TW26-F1
#
_cell.length_a   1.000
_cell.length_b   1.000
_cell.length_c   1.000
_cell.angle_alpha   90.00
_cell.angle_beta   90.00
_cell.angle_gamma   90.00
#
_symmetry.space_group_name_H-M   'P 1'
#
loop_
_entity.id
_entity.type
_entity.pdbx_description
1 polymer ?
#
loop_
_entity_poly.entity_id
_entity_poly.type
_entity_poly.pdbx_seq_one_letter_code
_entity_poly.pdbx_strand_id
1 'polypeptide(L)'
;LIHPQVLTDFADYNDFIEVAEDTVAELDLGGVLQVASFHPAYQFADTEADDVSNATNRSPFPTLHLIREESIDRAVAAFPEAELIYQTNIATLQQLGAEGWAELQRACQADAAGPAAEG
;
A
#
# COMPACT_ATOMS: atom_id res chain seq x y z
N LEU A 1 11.17 2.43 -1.51
CA LEU A 1 12.02 1.48 -0.75
C LEU A 1 11.21 0.22 -0.55
N ILE A 2 11.78 -0.94 -0.89
CA ILE A 2 11.13 -2.25 -0.70
C ILE A 2 12.04 -3.03 0.24
N HIS A 3 11.47 -3.65 1.28
CA HIS A 3 12.20 -4.37 2.32
C HIS A 3 11.76 -5.84 2.39
N PRO A 4 12.23 -6.72 1.48
CA PRO A 4 11.76 -8.11 1.44
C PRO A 4 12.19 -8.97 2.63
N GLN A 5 13.15 -8.50 3.44
CA GLN A 5 13.82 -9.29 4.48
C GLN A 5 13.83 -8.63 5.86
N VAL A 6 13.34 -7.40 5.96
CA VAL A 6 13.31 -6.62 7.22
C VAL A 6 11.97 -5.90 7.33
N LEU A 7 11.55 -5.55 8.54
CA LEU A 7 10.25 -4.94 8.82
C LEU A 7 9.08 -5.79 8.31
N THR A 8 9.20 -7.12 8.42
CA THR A 8 8.16 -8.08 8.00
C THR A 8 7.08 -8.27 9.06
N ASP A 9 7.35 -7.88 10.30
CA ASP A 9 6.35 -7.76 11.35
C ASP A 9 5.65 -6.40 11.22
N PHE A 10 4.32 -6.40 11.30
CA PHE A 10 3.55 -5.19 11.04
C PHE A 10 3.65 -4.17 12.17
N ALA A 11 3.81 -4.61 13.42
CA ALA A 11 3.98 -3.68 14.55
C ALA A 11 5.34 -2.97 14.46
N ASP A 12 6.41 -3.74 14.22
CA ASP A 12 7.74 -3.17 14.00
C ASP A 12 7.77 -2.22 12.78
N TYR A 13 7.04 -2.57 11.72
CA TYR A 13 6.89 -1.72 10.54
C TYR A 13 6.15 -0.42 10.85
N ASN A 14 5.05 -0.46 11.62
CA ASN A 14 4.30 0.73 12.01
C ASN A 14 5.14 1.67 12.86
N ASP A 15 5.88 1.15 13.84
CA ASP A 15 6.81 1.96 14.65
C ASP A 15 7.87 2.64 13.75
N PHE A 16 8.32 1.95 12.70
CA PHE A 16 9.28 2.51 11.75
C PHE A 16 8.69 3.59 10.83
N ILE A 17 7.38 3.57 10.54
CA ILE A 17 6.73 4.63 9.76
C ILE A 17 6.88 5.97 10.49
N GLU A 18 6.65 6.00 11.80
CA GLU A 18 6.80 7.22 12.61
C GLU A 18 8.21 7.80 12.49
N VAL A 19 9.24 6.94 12.58
CA VAL A 19 10.64 7.36 12.38
C VAL A 19 10.87 7.97 10.98
N ALA A 20 10.27 7.38 9.95
CA ALA A 20 10.40 7.88 8.58
C ALA A 20 9.69 9.25 8.40
N GLU A 21 8.52 9.42 8.98
CA GLU A 21 7.76 10.68 8.96
C GLU A 21 8.51 11.79 9.73
N ASP A 22 9.00 11.47 10.94
CA ASP A 22 9.80 12.38 11.75
C ASP A 22 11.07 12.80 11.01
N THR A 23 11.76 11.87 10.34
CA THR A 23 12.96 12.19 9.53
C THR A 23 12.64 13.17 8.40
N VAL A 24 11.50 13.03 7.73
CA VAL A 24 11.07 13.98 6.68
C VAL A 24 10.84 15.36 7.27
N ALA A 25 10.22 15.44 8.46
CA ALA A 25 9.99 16.70 9.15
C ALA A 25 11.30 17.37 9.61
N GLU A 26 12.21 16.61 10.23
CA GLU A 26 13.51 17.10 10.72
C GLU A 26 14.42 17.65 9.61
N LEU A 27 14.25 17.14 8.39
CA LEU A 27 14.99 17.60 7.20
C LEU A 27 14.32 18.79 6.49
N ASP A 28 13.27 19.38 7.08
CA ASP A 28 12.45 20.45 6.50
C ASP A 28 11.84 20.06 5.13
N LEU A 29 11.50 18.78 4.96
CA LEU A 29 10.92 18.22 3.73
C LEU A 29 9.40 17.99 3.84
N GLY A 30 8.77 18.32 4.96
CA GLY A 30 7.31 18.35 5.08
C GLY A 30 6.70 19.35 4.12
N GLY A 31 5.62 18.99 3.42
CA GLY A 31 5.04 19.79 2.34
C GLY A 31 5.77 19.61 0.99
N VAL A 32 6.87 18.86 0.96
CA VAL A 32 7.64 18.54 -0.25
C VAL A 32 7.57 17.05 -0.53
N LEU A 33 7.78 16.22 0.49
CA LEU A 33 7.72 14.78 0.42
C LEU A 33 6.66 14.23 1.38
N GLN A 34 5.82 13.34 0.87
CA GLN A 34 4.92 12.50 1.64
C GLN A 34 5.46 11.08 1.72
N VAL A 35 5.39 10.48 2.91
CA VAL A 35 5.62 9.04 3.12
C VAL A 35 4.30 8.30 2.85
N ALA A 36 4.33 7.32 1.96
CA ALA A 36 3.23 6.37 1.74
C ALA A 36 3.70 4.95 2.06
N SER A 37 2.90 4.21 2.83
CA SER A 37 3.27 2.92 3.41
C SER A 37 2.37 1.79 2.92
N PHE A 38 2.98 0.63 2.68
CA PHE A 38 2.30 -0.61 2.28
C PHE A 38 2.97 -1.80 2.95
N HIS A 39 2.17 -2.76 3.41
CA HIS A 39 2.67 -3.94 4.12
C HIS A 39 1.81 -5.18 3.81
N PRO A 40 2.37 -6.41 3.75
CA PRO A 40 1.57 -7.62 3.52
C PRO A 40 0.43 -7.81 4.52
N ALA A 41 0.66 -7.41 5.76
CA ALA A 41 -0.28 -7.47 6.87
C ALA A 41 -0.88 -6.09 7.23
N TYR A 42 -0.92 -5.14 6.29
CA TYR A 42 -1.52 -3.83 6.55
C TYR A 42 -2.95 -3.99 7.09
N GLN A 43 -3.24 -3.22 8.14
CA GLN A 43 -4.54 -3.14 8.80
C GLN A 43 -4.81 -1.68 9.19
N PHE A 44 -5.96 -1.14 8.80
CA PHE A 44 -6.42 0.17 9.27
C PHE A 44 -6.94 0.07 10.70
N ALA A 45 -6.76 1.15 11.48
CA ALA A 45 -7.12 1.19 12.91
C ALA A 45 -8.59 0.81 13.19
N ASP A 46 -9.51 1.12 12.28
CA ASP A 46 -10.95 0.89 12.43
C ASP A 46 -11.45 -0.39 11.72
N THR A 47 -10.55 -1.30 11.36
CA THR A 47 -10.89 -2.54 10.64
C THR A 47 -10.43 -3.79 11.37
N GLU A 48 -11.09 -4.90 11.11
CA GLU A 48 -10.62 -6.22 11.54
C GLU A 48 -9.50 -6.73 10.62
N ALA A 49 -8.65 -7.63 11.11
CA ALA A 49 -7.49 -8.11 10.37
C ALA A 49 -7.83 -8.82 9.04
N ASP A 50 -9.02 -9.42 8.94
CA ASP A 50 -9.53 -10.11 7.76
C ASP A 50 -10.42 -9.23 6.86
N ASP A 51 -10.62 -7.95 7.19
CA ASP A 51 -11.38 -7.03 6.36
C ASP A 51 -10.69 -6.84 4.99
N VAL A 52 -11.45 -7.07 3.92
CA VAL A 52 -10.94 -7.01 2.54
C VAL A 52 -10.49 -5.60 2.15
N SER A 53 -11.06 -4.55 2.77
CA SER A 53 -10.67 -3.16 2.51
C SER A 53 -9.21 -2.87 2.88
N ASN A 54 -8.63 -3.61 3.83
CA ASN A 54 -7.21 -3.53 4.13
C ASN A 54 -6.33 -3.83 2.92
N ALA A 55 -6.83 -4.60 1.96
CA ALA A 55 -6.09 -4.92 0.74
C ALA A 55 -5.83 -3.70 -0.16
N THR A 56 -6.48 -2.53 0.05
CA THR A 56 -6.11 -1.31 -0.70
C THR A 56 -4.68 -0.87 -0.44
N ASN A 57 -4.13 -1.22 0.72
CA ASN A 57 -2.80 -0.82 1.18
C ASN A 57 -1.88 -2.02 1.44
N ARG A 58 -2.31 -3.25 1.09
CA ARG A 58 -1.45 -4.42 1.15
C ARG A 58 -0.55 -4.51 -0.07
N SER A 59 0.70 -4.89 0.17
CA SER A 59 1.71 -5.14 -0.86
C SER A 59 2.40 -6.49 -0.60
N PRO A 60 3.05 -7.11 -1.61
CA PRO A 60 3.77 -8.37 -1.41
C PRO A 60 4.94 -8.28 -0.41
N PHE A 61 5.52 -7.10 -0.24
CA PHE A 61 6.62 -6.83 0.68
C PHE A 61 6.41 -5.50 1.40
N PRO A 62 6.95 -5.35 2.62
CA PRO A 62 7.01 -4.05 3.31
C PRO A 62 7.62 -2.99 2.39
N THR A 63 6.90 -1.89 2.18
CA THR A 63 7.23 -0.89 1.16
C THR A 63 6.97 0.51 1.66
N LEU A 64 7.96 1.39 1.57
CA LEU A 64 7.81 2.83 1.83
C LEU A 64 8.08 3.59 0.54
N HIS A 65 7.11 4.40 0.12
CA HIS A 65 7.22 5.29 -1.02
C HIS A 65 7.39 6.73 -0.53
N LEU A 66 8.39 7.43 -1.10
CA LEU A 66 8.53 8.86 -0.94
C LEU A 66 7.95 9.52 -2.18
N ILE A 67 6.87 10.27 -2.00
CA ILE A 67 6.13 10.88 -3.09
C ILE A 67 6.31 12.39 -2.99
N ARG A 68 6.61 13.05 -4.11
CA ARG A 68 6.65 14.52 -4.15
C ARG A 68 5.22 15.05 -4.09
N GLU A 69 4.90 15.84 -3.08
CA GLU A 69 3.55 16.40 -2.87
C GLU A 69 3.10 17.24 -4.07
N GLU A 70 3.99 18.04 -4.65
CA GLU A 70 3.71 18.80 -5.87
C GLU A 70 3.27 17.91 -7.06
N SER A 71 3.73 16.65 -7.11
CA SER A 71 3.30 15.70 -8.15
C SER A 71 1.92 15.13 -7.87
N ILE A 72 1.54 14.98 -6.60
CA ILE A 72 0.18 14.63 -6.18
C ILE A 72 -0.75 15.78 -6.53
N ASP A 73 -0.42 17.02 -6.16
CA ASP A 73 -1.26 18.19 -6.43
C ASP A 73 -1.56 18.36 -7.92
N ARG A 74 -0.55 18.20 -8.78
CA ARG A 74 -0.74 18.24 -10.24
C ARG A 74 -1.63 17.11 -10.74
N ALA A 75 -1.51 15.92 -10.17
CA ALA A 75 -2.37 14.80 -10.53
C ALA A 75 -3.82 15.08 -10.08
N VAL A 76 -4.02 15.46 -8.82
CA VAL A 76 -5.34 15.80 -8.26
C VAL A 76 -6.00 16.92 -9.06
N ALA A 77 -5.27 17.97 -9.43
CA ALA A 77 -5.81 19.05 -10.26
C ALA A 77 -6.27 18.59 -11.66
N ALA A 78 -5.72 17.49 -12.18
CA ALA A 78 -6.11 16.90 -13.45
C ALA A 78 -7.27 15.88 -13.32
N PHE A 79 -7.59 15.44 -12.10
CA PHE A 79 -8.61 14.42 -11.81
C PHE A 79 -9.69 15.00 -10.88
N PRO A 80 -10.83 15.47 -11.41
CA PRO A 80 -11.84 16.20 -10.65
C PRO A 80 -12.45 15.43 -9.47
N GLU A 81 -12.25 14.11 -9.41
CA GLU A 81 -12.76 13.23 -8.35
C GLU A 81 -11.65 12.43 -7.63
N ALA A 82 -10.42 12.96 -7.53
CA ALA A 82 -9.30 12.24 -6.89
C ALA A 82 -9.60 11.74 -5.47
N GLU A 83 -10.40 12.48 -4.69
CA GLU A 83 -10.83 12.08 -3.35
C GLU A 83 -11.70 10.81 -3.36
N LEU A 84 -12.39 10.52 -4.47
CA LEU A 84 -13.22 9.31 -4.62
C LEU A 84 -12.39 8.06 -4.90
N ILE A 85 -11.10 8.18 -5.23
CA ILE A 85 -10.25 7.03 -5.55
C ILE A 85 -10.22 6.04 -4.38
N TYR A 86 -10.00 6.55 -3.16
CA TYR A 86 -9.98 5.71 -1.95
C TYR A 86 -11.31 4.97 -1.75
N GLN A 87 -12.43 5.70 -1.83
CA GLN A 87 -13.77 5.12 -1.68
C GLN A 87 -14.07 4.08 -2.75
N THR A 88 -13.67 4.35 -3.99
CA THR A 88 -13.86 3.45 -5.14
C THR A 88 -13.04 2.18 -4.99
N ASN A 89 -11.80 2.27 -4.50
CA ASN A 89 -10.95 1.10 -4.24
C ASN A 89 -11.55 0.21 -3.16
N ILE A 90 -12.05 0.80 -2.07
CA ILE A 90 -12.73 0.06 -1.00
C ILE A 90 -13.99 -0.61 -1.55
N ALA A 91 -14.85 0.12 -2.25
CA ALA A 91 -16.07 -0.42 -2.82
C ALA A 91 -15.77 -1.57 -3.81
N THR A 92 -14.72 -1.44 -4.61
CA THR A 92 -14.26 -2.48 -5.54
C THR A 92 -13.82 -3.74 -4.79
N LEU A 93 -13.02 -3.61 -3.73
CA LEU A 93 -12.60 -4.75 -2.92
C LEU A 93 -13.75 -5.40 -2.16
N GLN A 94 -14.70 -4.60 -1.67
CA GLN A 94 -15.92 -5.11 -1.03
C GLN A 94 -16.80 -5.89 -2.01
N GLN A 95 -16.94 -5.40 -3.25
CA GLN A 95 -17.67 -6.11 -4.31
C GLN A 95 -16.98 -7.40 -4.73
N LEU A 96 -15.65 -7.40 -4.79
CA LEU A 96 -14.84 -8.58 -5.09
C LEU A 96 -14.93 -9.62 -3.96
N GLY A 97 -14.99 -9.15 -2.71
CA GLY A 97 -15.02 -9.98 -1.52
C GLY A 97 -13.71 -10.75 -1.29
N ALA A 98 -13.65 -11.49 -0.19
CA ALA A 98 -12.46 -12.25 0.20
C ALA A 98 -12.09 -13.35 -0.82
N GLU A 99 -13.08 -14.01 -1.42
CA GLU A 99 -12.84 -15.08 -2.39
C GLU A 99 -12.25 -14.55 -3.70
N GLY A 100 -12.87 -13.51 -4.27
CA GLY A 100 -12.37 -12.90 -5.51
C GLY A 100 -10.99 -12.25 -5.31
N TRP A 101 -10.73 -11.67 -4.14
CA TRP A 101 -9.41 -11.13 -3.83
C TRP A 101 -8.36 -12.24 -3.74
N ALA A 102 -8.67 -13.37 -3.09
CA ALA A 102 -7.76 -14.51 -3.00
C ALA A 102 -7.49 -15.14 -4.38
N GLU A 103 -8.48 -15.17 -5.28
CA GLU A 103 -8.28 -15.62 -6.66
C GLU A 103 -7.34 -14.70 -7.43
N LEU A 104 -7.54 -13.38 -7.33
CA LEU A 104 -6.66 -12.40 -7.97
C LEU A 104 -5.22 -12.52 -7.47
N GLN A 105 -5.03 -12.70 -6.15
CA GLN A 105 -3.70 -12.91 -5.57
C GLN A 105 -3.03 -14.18 -6.11
N ARG A 106 -3.76 -15.29 -6.20
CA ARG A 106 -3.24 -16.54 -6.79
C ARG A 106 -2.84 -16.36 -8.25
N ALA A 107 -3.65 -15.64 -9.04
CA ALA A 107 -3.34 -15.34 -10.44
C ALA A 107 -2.06 -14.50 -10.56
N CYS A 108 -1.94 -13.41 -9.79
CA CYS A 108 -0.73 -12.59 -9.79
C CYS A 108 0.53 -13.36 -9.38
N GLN A 109 0.42 -14.27 -8.40
CA GLN A 109 1.55 -15.12 -7.99
C GLN A 109 1.96 -16.13 -9.07
N ALA A 110 0.98 -16.74 -9.75
CA ALA A 110 1.24 -17.64 -10.86
C ALA A 110 1.93 -16.92 -12.02
N ASP A 111 1.46 -15.72 -12.36
CA ASP A 111 2.06 -14.88 -13.41
C ASP A 111 3.51 -14.48 -13.05
N ALA A 112 3.76 -14.11 -11.78
CA ALA A 112 5.08 -13.72 -11.30
C ALA A 112 6.10 -14.88 -11.25
N ALA A 113 5.64 -16.11 -11.02
CA ALA A 113 6.49 -17.30 -11.02
C ALA A 113 7.01 -17.67 -12.43
N GLY A 114 6.39 -17.13 -13.50
CA GLY A 114 6.66 -17.51 -14.88
C GLY A 114 6.18 -18.94 -15.20
N PRO A 115 6.26 -19.37 -16.47
CA PRO A 115 5.98 -20.77 -16.81
C PRO A 115 6.98 -21.65 -16.05
N ALA A 116 6.48 -22.69 -15.38
CA ALA A 116 7.32 -23.71 -14.77
C ALA A 116 8.34 -24.17 -15.81
N ALA A 117 9.63 -24.09 -15.50
CA ALA A 117 10.69 -24.59 -16.37
C ALA A 117 10.36 -26.04 -16.72
N GLU A 118 9.98 -26.29 -17.97
CA GLU A 118 9.70 -27.63 -18.46
C GLU A 118 11.03 -28.42 -18.48
N GLY A 119 11.09 -29.47 -17.66
CA GLY A 119 11.85 -30.72 -17.89
C GLY A 119 13.37 -30.65 -17.87
#